data_AF-A0A7J7M2C7-F1
#
_entry.id   AF-A0A7J7M2C7-F1
#
_cell.length_a   1.000
_cell.length_b   1.000
_cell.length_c   1.000
_cell.angle_alpha   90.00
_cell.angle_beta   90.00
_cell.angle_gamma   90.00
#
_symmetry.space_group_name_H-M   'P 1'
#
loop_
_entity.id
_entity.type
_entity.pdbx_description
1 polymer ?
#
loop_
_entity_poly.entity_id
_entity_poly.type
_entity_poly.pdbx_seq_one_letter_code
_entity_poly.pdbx_strand_id
1 'polypeptide(L)' 'KFTKKNKKTIDYYKVSTIWPGLKGVIPFVKDNSRWIIGNGSTIDFWRDCWGSNNSLKNLVEVDQEI' A
#
# COMPACT_ATOMS: atom_id res chain seq x y z
N LYS A 1 2.24 -3.36 -14.95
CA LYS A 1 1.46 -3.94 -16.08
C LYS A 1 2.00 -5.36 -16.33
N PHE A 2 1.21 -6.41 -16.16
CA PHE A 2 1.68 -7.80 -16.34
C PHE A 2 1.70 -8.16 -17.83
N THR A 3 2.88 -8.29 -18.41
CA THR A 3 3.10 -8.69 -19.82
C THR A 3 3.63 -10.12 -19.86
N LYS A 4 2.99 -11.01 -20.64
CA LYS A 4 3.58 -12.33 -20.95
C LYS A 4 4.83 -12.14 -21.84
N LYS A 5 5.71 -13.15 -21.87
CA LYS A 5 6.94 -13.22 -22.70
C LYS A 5 6.75 -12.80 -24.18
N ASN A 6 5.53 -12.89 -24.72
CA ASN A 6 5.22 -12.61 -26.12
C ASN A 6 4.68 -11.19 -26.39
N LYS A 7 4.91 -10.21 -25.52
CA LYS A 7 4.48 -8.79 -25.69
C LYS A 7 2.98 -8.56 -25.95
N LYS A 8 2.13 -9.59 -25.91
CA LYS A 8 0.67 -9.45 -25.97
C LYS A 8 0.14 -8.95 -24.65
N THR A 9 -0.49 -7.79 -24.69
CA THR A 9 -1.32 -7.26 -23.61
C THR A 9 -2.52 -8.20 -23.44
N ILE A 10 -2.90 -8.46 -22.20
CA ILE A 10 -4.08 -9.26 -21.88
C ILE A 10 -5.24 -8.27 -21.80
N ASP A 11 -6.17 -8.38 -22.75
CA ASP A 11 -7.31 -7.46 -22.88
C ASP A 11 -8.58 -7.99 -22.17
N TYR A 12 -8.48 -9.16 -21.52
CA TYR A 12 -9.59 -9.82 -20.83
C TYR A 12 -9.35 -9.93 -19.32
N TYR A 13 -10.44 -9.99 -18.56
CA TYR A 13 -10.39 -10.24 -17.12
C TYR A 13 -9.82 -11.63 -16.83
N LYS A 14 -8.68 -11.68 -16.14
CA LYS A 14 -8.10 -12.93 -15.64
C LYS A 14 -8.58 -13.17 -14.22
N VAL A 15 -9.46 -14.17 -14.05
CA VAL A 15 -9.86 -14.66 -12.73
C VAL A 15 -8.59 -15.07 -11.97
N SER A 16 -8.39 -14.50 -10.78
CA SER A 16 -7.31 -14.92 -9.89
C SER A 16 -7.64 -16.30 -9.35
N THR A 17 -6.76 -17.27 -9.57
CA THR A 17 -6.89 -18.62 -8.97
C THR A 17 -6.54 -18.63 -7.48
N ILE A 18 -5.86 -17.58 -6.99
CA ILE A 18 -5.41 -17.44 -5.60
C ILE A 18 -6.47 -16.74 -4.75
N TRP A 19 -7.17 -15.75 -5.34
CA TRP A 19 -8.14 -14.92 -4.61
C TRP A 19 -9.25 -15.70 -3.89
N PRO A 20 -9.84 -16.76 -4.48
CA PRO A 20 -10.87 -17.55 -3.79
C PRO A 20 -10.38 -18.16 -2.48
N GLY A 21 -9.15 -18.69 -2.44
CA GLY A 21 -8.56 -19.26 -1.22
C GLY A 21 -8.20 -18.18 -0.20
N LEU A 22 -7.66 -17.05 -0.66
CA LEU A 22 -7.30 -15.93 0.22
C LEU A 22 -8.53 -15.25 0.83
N LYS A 23 -9.65 -15.16 0.09
CA LYS A 23 -10.85 -14.44 0.49
C LYS A 23 -11.41 -14.92 1.84
N GLY A 24 -11.36 -16.23 2.11
CA GLY A 24 -11.80 -16.80 3.39
C GLY A 24 -10.89 -16.44 4.57
N VAL A 25 -9.61 -16.16 4.31
CA VAL A 25 -8.58 -15.92 5.34
C VAL A 25 -8.38 -14.43 5.59
N ILE A 26 -8.83 -13.54 4.68
CA ILE A 26 -8.71 -12.08 4.83
C ILE A 26 -9.25 -11.55 6.17
N PRO A 27 -10.43 -11.98 6.67
CA PRO A 27 -10.91 -11.52 7.98
C PRO A 27 -9.92 -11.85 9.10
N PHE A 28 -9.41 -13.09 9.13
CA PHE A 28 -8.42 -13.52 10.11
C PHE A 28 -7.12 -12.72 10.02
N VAL A 29 -6.61 -12.48 8.81
CA VAL A 29 -5.41 -11.64 8.61
C VAL A 29 -5.67 -10.23 9.12
N LYS A 30 -6.82 -9.64 8.80
CA LYS A 30 -7.18 -8.28 9.21
C LYS A 30 -7.27 -8.15 10.74
N ASP A 31 -7.86 -9.14 11.41
CA ASP A 31 -8.03 -9.12 12.86
C ASP A 31 -6.71 -9.35 13.62
N ASN A 32 -5.75 -10.04 13.00
CA ASN A 32 -4.48 -10.41 13.62
C ASN A 32 -3.27 -9.62 13.09
N SER A 33 -3.47 -8.63 12.22
CA SER A 33 -2.41 -7.80 11.68
C SER A 33 -2.54 -6.36 12.14
N ARG A 34 -1.41 -5.67 12.28
CA ARG A 34 -1.37 -4.24 12.60
C ARG A 34 -0.50 -3.52 11.59
N TRP A 35 -0.89 -2.31 11.23
CA TRP A 35 -0.04 -1.41 10.44
C TRP A 35 1.06 -0.86 11.33
N ILE A 36 2.31 -1.02 10.90
CA ILE A 36 3.44 -0.35 11.52
C ILE A 36 3.55 1.03 10.85
N ILE A 37 3.46 2.08 11.66
CA ILE A 37 3.64 3.47 11.22
C ILE A 37 5.03 3.93 11.69
N GLY A 38 5.72 4.70 10.87
CA GLY A 38 7.05 5.20 11.19
C GLY A 38 8.06 4.07 11.41
N ASN A 39 8.76 4.11 12.54
CA ASN A 39 9.77 3.13 12.94
C ASN A 39 9.22 1.98 13.82
N GLY A 40 7.92 1.97 14.13
CA GLY A 40 7.27 0.95 14.96
C GLY A 40 7.56 1.02 16.46
N SER A 41 8.40 1.95 16.92
CA SER A 41 8.67 2.19 18.35
C SER A 41 7.97 3.45 18.87
N THR A 42 7.94 4.50 18.06
CA THR A 42 7.34 5.80 18.37
C THR A 42 6.62 6.33 17.15
N ILE A 43 5.48 6.99 17.36
CA ILE A 43 4.70 7.61 16.29
C ILE A 43 4.83 9.14 16.41
N ASP A 44 5.35 9.78 15.38
CA ASP A 44 5.35 11.22 15.19
C ASP A 44 4.40 11.58 14.05
N PHE A 45 3.32 12.28 14.38
CA PHE A 45 2.29 12.65 13.41
C PHE A 45 2.83 13.46 12.22
N TRP A 46 3.79 14.35 12.46
CA TRP A 46 4.29 15.28 11.44
C TRP A 46 5.46 14.71 10.65
N ARG A 47 6.31 13.93 11.30
CA ARG A 47 7.58 13.45 10.74
C ARG A 47 7.49 12.06 10.13
N ASP A 48 6.59 11.21 10.62
CA ASP A 48 6.44 9.87 10.05
C ASP A 48 5.68 9.90 8.73
N CYS A 49 6.02 8.94 7.86
CA CYS A 49 5.30 8.70 6.63
C CYS A 49 4.07 7.83 6.89
N TRP A 50 2.89 8.37 6.62
CA TRP A 50 1.60 7.69 6.81
C TRP A 50 1.17 6.96 5.54
N GLY A 51 2.00 6.02 5.09
CA GLY A 51 1.75 5.27 3.84
C GLY A 51 2.03 6.06 2.55
N SER A 52 2.56 7.28 2.67
CA SER A 52 3.11 8.11 1.60
C SER A 52 4.64 8.00 1.54
N ASN A 53 5.24 8.53 0.48
CA ASN A 53 6.71 8.66 0.38
C ASN A 53 7.26 9.88 1.14
N ASN A 54 6.41 10.84 1.49
CA ASN A 54 6.76 12.07 2.19
C ASN A 54 5.96 12.20 3.48
N SER A 55 6.57 12.78 4.52
CA SER A 55 5.90 13.13 5.77
C SER A 55 4.99 14.35 5.58
N LEU A 56 4.02 14.53 6.49
CA LEU A 56 3.12 15.68 6.45
C LEU A 56 3.89 17.01 6.59
N LYS A 57 4.94 17.03 7.40
CA LYS A 57 5.84 18.18 7.53
C LYS A 57 6.38 18.62 6.16
N ASN A 58 6.93 17.68 5.38
CA ASN A 58 7.51 18.00 4.09
C ASN A 58 6.46 18.48 3.08
N LEU A 59 5.22 17.99 3.17
CA LEU A 59 4.14 18.44 2.29
C LEU A 59 3.71 19.87 2.61
N VAL A 60 3.61 20.22 3.90
CA VAL A 60 3.21 21.56 4.33
C VAL A 60 4.32 22.59 4.07
N GLU A 61 5.59 22.23 4.26
CA GLU A 61 6.71 23.15 4.00
C GLU A 61 6.86 23.48 2.51
N VAL A 62 6.48 22.58 1.59
CA VAL A 62 6.46 22.85 0.14
C VAL A 62 5.40 23.89 -0.25
N ASP A 63 4.28 23.98 0.49
CA ASP A 63 3.21 24.94 0.21
C ASP A 63 3.51 26.35 0.76
N GLN A 64 4.52 26.51 1.63
CA GLN A 64 4.87 27.81 2.24
C GLN A 64 5.93 28.61 1.46
N GLU A 65 6.45 28.09 0.35
CA GLU A 65 7.41 28.80 -0.52
C GLU A 65 6.75 29.58 -1.69
N ILE A 66 5.46 29.94 -1.59
CA ILE A 66 4.74 30.76 -2.59
C ILE A 66 4.42 32.14 -2.04
#